data_AF-A0A1S4AMI1-F1
#
_entry.id   AF-A0A1S4AMI1-F1
#
_cell.length_a   1.000
_cell.length_b   1.000
_cell.length_c   1.000
_cell.angle_alpha   90.00
_cell.angle_beta   90.00
_cell.angle_gamma   90.00
#
_symmetry.space_group_name_H-M   'P 1'
#
loop_
_entity.id
_entity.type
_entity.pdbx_description
1 polymer ?
#
loop_
_entity_poly.entity_id
_entity_poly.type
_entity_poly.pdbx_seq_one_letter_code
_entity_poly.pdbx_strand_id
1 'polypeptide(L)'
;MTENFKQMISKSSFCPAEKIAGSDDLLKEILLRLPASSVLRFSCVSHRWRFFISDPYFRQLHSRRSAAITDGLFLFRKSDKKYHLDHLFNFSDTSKRKVVPSNIRTFTDSFRSVEPLHCCNGLLCLKLLQLDNDDVLYCVYNPRTNRHTNIPLPDINDEEEIVSMNLAFDPKRSSNYKIICIVKERLGFLRWLTFSNNWKESGQGVRVRGQYYFGKGVFLNGTIYWTSKHSAFVCFDMDNDSLKIMPSTSVPEGRNGRKIKYFGESAGNLHLIEENVLRSTLLNVFELENDYSNWYVKYVVDVDDLTRLFPLMVINEPESLDVIGYQFDVLCFVDGEKDGKTMLVLSLPEKMISYDIKNMSIKELLNVQLEELHLSIEGFIVYNYKWYHAYKHVETLALV
;
A
#
# COMPACT_ATOMS: atom_id res chain seq x y z
N MET A 1 -1.77 -42.76 62.95
CA MET A 1 -2.82 -42.10 62.17
C MET A 1 -2.44 -40.64 61.86
N THR A 2 -1.16 -40.32 61.59
CA THR A 2 -0.71 -38.91 61.56
C THR A 2 0.56 -38.66 60.73
N GLU A 3 0.88 -39.49 59.73
CA GLU A 3 2.04 -39.22 58.85
C GLU A 3 1.75 -39.26 57.34
N ASN A 4 0.56 -39.67 56.89
CA ASN A 4 0.26 -39.78 55.45
C ASN A 4 -0.50 -38.58 54.84
N PHE A 5 -0.82 -37.54 55.61
CA PHE A 5 -1.56 -36.38 55.09
C PHE A 5 -0.70 -35.16 54.73
N LYS A 6 0.61 -35.19 54.98
CA LYS A 6 1.54 -34.09 54.60
C LYS A 6 2.38 -34.35 53.36
N GLN A 7 2.33 -35.54 52.77
CA GLN A 7 3.06 -35.88 51.53
C GLN A 7 2.19 -35.96 50.27
N MET A 8 0.92 -35.55 50.35
CA MET A 8 0.02 -35.46 49.18
C MET A 8 -0.09 -34.04 48.59
N ILE A 9 0.91 -33.18 48.84
CA ILE A 9 1.06 -31.87 48.17
C ILE A 9 2.24 -31.91 47.16
N SER A 10 2.86 -33.08 46.91
CA SER A 10 3.99 -33.14 45.99
C SER A 10 3.54 -33.15 44.52
N LYS A 11 3.69 -31.97 43.91
CA LYS A 11 3.92 -31.74 42.46
C LYS A 11 2.77 -32.16 41.54
N SER A 12 1.77 -31.30 41.39
CA SER A 12 1.05 -31.26 40.12
C SER A 12 2.07 -30.89 39.04
N SER A 13 2.58 -31.87 38.30
CA SER A 13 3.40 -31.59 37.14
C SER A 13 2.48 -31.00 36.08
N PHE A 14 2.32 -29.67 36.09
CA PHE A 14 1.63 -28.96 35.03
C PHE A 14 2.17 -29.44 33.70
N CYS A 15 1.27 -29.77 32.77
CA CYS A 15 1.71 -30.16 31.44
C CYS A 15 2.50 -28.99 30.81
N PRO A 16 3.41 -29.25 29.85
CA PRO A 16 4.21 -28.19 29.24
C PRO A 16 3.36 -27.02 28.73
N ALA A 17 2.15 -27.31 28.21
CA ALA A 17 1.20 -26.29 27.76
C ALA A 17 0.68 -25.40 28.91
N GLU A 18 0.41 -25.96 30.09
CA GLU A 18 -0.02 -25.21 31.27
C GLU A 18 1.11 -24.35 31.85
N LYS A 19 2.36 -24.82 31.81
CA LYS A 19 3.52 -24.00 32.20
C LYS A 19 3.74 -22.82 31.25
N ILE A 20 3.63 -23.07 29.94
CA ILE A 20 3.74 -22.04 28.91
C ILE A 20 2.58 -21.04 29.05
N ALA A 21 1.34 -21.52 29.17
CA ALA A 21 0.16 -20.69 29.39
C ALA A 21 0.20 -19.95 30.74
N GLY A 22 0.93 -20.48 31.73
CA GLY A 22 1.17 -19.86 33.03
C GLY A 22 2.16 -18.69 32.98
N SER A 23 3.06 -18.62 31.99
CA SER A 23 4.06 -17.56 31.85
C SER A 23 3.56 -16.44 30.92
N ASP A 24 3.47 -15.21 31.43
CA ASP A 24 3.07 -14.04 30.64
C ASP A 24 4.08 -13.73 29.52
N ASP A 25 5.37 -13.90 29.78
CA ASP A 25 6.42 -13.58 28.81
C ASP A 25 6.41 -14.56 27.64
N LEU A 26 6.27 -15.87 27.92
CA LEU A 26 6.17 -16.89 26.86
C LEU A 26 4.90 -16.71 26.04
N LEU A 27 3.77 -16.42 26.70
CA LEU A 27 2.51 -16.16 25.99
C LEU A 27 2.64 -14.94 25.07
N LYS A 28 3.23 -13.84 25.54
CA LYS A 28 3.48 -12.65 24.71
C LYS A 28 4.36 -12.99 23.51
N GLU A 29 5.48 -13.70 23.70
CA GLU A 29 6.37 -14.06 22.60
C GLU A 29 5.71 -14.97 21.56
N ILE A 30 4.84 -15.89 21.97
CA ILE A 30 4.04 -16.71 21.06
C ILE A 30 3.09 -15.82 20.25
N LEU A 31 2.32 -14.96 20.93
CA LEU A 31 1.36 -14.07 20.27
C LEU A 31 2.04 -13.08 19.30
N LEU A 32 3.23 -12.58 19.63
CA LEU A 32 4.00 -11.69 18.77
C LEU A 32 4.52 -12.34 17.48
N ARG A 33 4.50 -13.68 17.37
CA ARG A 33 4.95 -14.42 16.17
C ARG A 33 3.79 -14.86 15.27
N LEU A 34 2.56 -14.65 15.72
CA LEU A 34 1.37 -15.06 14.99
C LEU A 34 0.84 -13.92 14.09
N PRO A 35 0.19 -14.25 12.96
CA PRO A 35 -0.49 -13.26 12.14
C PRO A 35 -1.51 -12.46 12.95
N ALA A 36 -1.67 -11.16 12.66
CA ALA A 36 -2.57 -10.27 13.39
C ALA A 36 -4.02 -10.82 13.40
N SER A 37 -4.41 -11.46 12.30
CA SER A 37 -5.68 -12.17 12.18
C SER A 37 -5.93 -13.23 13.26
N SER A 38 -4.92 -14.03 13.57
CA SER A 38 -5.00 -15.07 14.60
C SER A 38 -4.99 -14.46 15.99
N VAL A 39 -4.11 -13.47 16.21
CA VAL A 39 -3.99 -12.77 17.49
C VAL A 39 -5.32 -12.14 17.90
N LEU A 40 -6.02 -11.45 16.99
CA LEU A 40 -7.32 -10.85 17.31
C LEU A 40 -8.39 -11.88 17.67
N ARG A 41 -8.42 -13.05 17.01
CA ARG A 41 -9.36 -14.14 17.35
C ARG A 41 -9.08 -14.70 18.74
N PHE A 42 -7.81 -14.74 19.14
CA PHE A 42 -7.41 -15.25 20.44
C PHE A 42 -7.80 -14.35 21.62
N SER A 43 -8.28 -13.14 21.37
CA SER A 43 -8.94 -12.32 22.39
C SER A 43 -10.20 -12.99 22.99
N CYS A 44 -10.77 -13.98 22.30
CA CYS A 44 -11.92 -14.76 22.78
C CYS A 44 -11.54 -15.95 23.67
N VAL A 45 -10.25 -16.28 23.82
CA VAL A 45 -9.80 -17.47 24.56
C VAL A 45 -9.94 -17.29 26.07
N SER A 46 -9.54 -16.13 26.61
CA SER A 46 -9.68 -15.79 28.02
C SER A 46 -9.52 -14.28 28.28
N HIS A 47 -9.95 -13.81 29.45
CA HIS A 47 -9.72 -12.42 29.89
C HIS A 47 -8.24 -12.04 29.89
N ARG A 48 -7.35 -12.97 30.28
CA ARG A 48 -5.90 -12.76 30.30
C ARG A 48 -5.34 -12.51 28.90
N TRP A 49 -5.75 -13.30 27.91
CA TRP A 49 -5.31 -13.11 26.51
C TRP A 49 -5.84 -11.80 25.94
N ARG A 50 -7.13 -11.50 26.17
CA ARG A 50 -7.73 -10.22 25.77
C ARG A 50 -7.01 -9.02 26.36
N PHE A 51 -6.60 -9.09 27.62
CA PHE A 51 -5.84 -8.04 28.28
C PHE A 51 -4.51 -7.79 27.56
N PHE A 52 -3.72 -8.83 27.29
CA PHE A 52 -2.45 -8.66 26.57
C PHE A 52 -2.62 -8.15 25.14
N ILE A 53 -3.61 -8.66 24.39
CA ILE A 53 -3.85 -8.23 23.01
C ILE A 53 -4.34 -6.78 22.94
N SER A 54 -4.95 -6.28 24.02
CA SER A 54 -5.45 -4.90 24.10
C SER A 54 -4.39 -3.91 24.60
N ASP A 55 -3.28 -4.39 25.16
CA ASP A 55 -2.16 -3.55 25.59
C ASP A 55 -1.55 -2.80 24.40
N PRO A 56 -1.48 -1.45 24.43
CA PRO A 56 -0.86 -0.66 23.37
C PRO A 56 0.59 -1.04 23.10
N TYR A 57 1.35 -1.42 24.13
CA TYR A 57 2.75 -1.81 23.99
C TYR A 57 2.88 -3.14 23.24
N PHE A 58 2.08 -4.15 23.59
CA PHE A 58 1.98 -5.39 22.81
C PHE A 58 1.63 -5.13 21.34
N ARG A 59 0.63 -4.28 21.05
CA ARG A 59 0.22 -3.94 19.67
C ARG A 59 1.33 -3.25 18.89
N GLN A 60 2.09 -2.36 19.53
CA GLN A 60 3.25 -1.73 18.94
C GLN A 60 4.33 -2.78 18.60
N LEU A 61 4.69 -3.65 19.54
CA LEU A 61 5.66 -4.73 19.30
C LEU A 61 5.23 -5.67 18.18
N HIS A 62 3.94 -6.01 18.11
CA HIS A 62 3.39 -6.84 17.05
C HIS A 62 3.52 -6.14 15.68
N SER A 63 3.09 -4.88 15.60
CA SER A 63 3.15 -4.07 14.38
C SER A 63 4.58 -3.87 13.87
N ARG A 64 5.57 -3.77 14.79
CA ARG A 64 6.99 -3.70 14.43
C ARG A 64 7.49 -4.95 13.71
N ARG A 65 6.98 -6.13 14.11
CA ARG A 65 7.34 -7.41 13.50
C ARG A 65 6.63 -7.61 12.16
N SER A 66 5.38 -7.15 12.02
CA SER A 66 4.60 -7.35 10.79
C SER A 66 4.90 -6.36 9.67
N ALA A 67 5.43 -5.16 9.97
CA ALA A 67 5.67 -4.10 8.99
C ALA A 67 6.59 -4.46 7.80
N ALA A 68 7.36 -5.55 7.89
CA ALA A 68 8.24 -5.98 6.80
C ALA A 68 7.57 -6.91 5.78
N ILE A 69 6.34 -7.38 6.03
CA ILE A 69 5.72 -8.45 5.26
C ILE A 69 4.53 -7.86 4.49
N THR A 70 4.73 -7.64 3.18
CA THR A 70 3.59 -7.37 2.29
C THR A 70 2.87 -8.66 2.00
N ASP A 71 1.64 -8.78 2.51
CA ASP A 71 0.84 -9.99 2.39
C ASP A 71 0.02 -10.02 1.09
N GLY A 72 -0.27 -8.85 0.52
CA GLY A 72 -1.23 -8.73 -0.58
C GLY A 72 -1.45 -7.32 -1.13
N LEU A 73 -2.56 -7.12 -1.84
CA LEU A 73 -3.00 -5.83 -2.37
C LEU A 73 -4.47 -5.56 -2.07
N PHE A 74 -4.78 -4.31 -1.73
CA PHE A 74 -6.10 -3.71 -1.92
C PHE A 74 -6.22 -3.16 -3.33
N LEU A 75 -7.36 -3.40 -3.96
CA LEU A 75 -7.70 -2.87 -5.27
C LEU A 75 -8.93 -2.00 -5.19
N PHE A 76 -8.78 -0.76 -5.62
CA PHE A 76 -9.86 0.21 -5.67
C PHE A 76 -10.21 0.52 -7.12
N ARG A 77 -11.48 0.32 -7.45
CA ARG A 77 -12.03 0.63 -8.77
C ARG A 77 -12.58 2.04 -8.76
N LYS A 78 -12.38 2.78 -9.86
CA LYS A 78 -13.00 4.09 -10.08
C LYS A 78 -14.08 3.98 -11.16
N SER A 79 -15.35 4.13 -10.77
CA SER A 79 -16.50 4.12 -11.69
C SER A 79 -17.34 5.38 -11.46
N ASP A 80 -17.77 6.07 -12.52
CA ASP A 80 -18.63 7.27 -12.45
C ASP A 80 -18.16 8.32 -11.43
N LYS A 81 -16.86 8.62 -11.43
CA LYS A 81 -16.17 9.54 -10.47
C LYS A 81 -16.21 9.09 -9.00
N LYS A 82 -16.66 7.88 -8.70
CA LYS A 82 -16.66 7.27 -7.36
C LYS A 82 -15.62 6.17 -7.27
N TYR A 83 -15.12 5.94 -6.07
CA TYR A 83 -14.19 4.86 -5.78
C TYR A 83 -14.86 3.79 -4.91
N HIS A 84 -14.57 2.53 -5.21
CA HIS A 84 -15.06 1.38 -4.48
C HIS A 84 -13.91 0.41 -4.21
N LEU A 85 -13.87 -0.15 -3.00
CA LEU A 85 -12.99 -1.26 -2.71
C LEU A 85 -13.53 -2.50 -3.39
N ASP A 86 -12.79 -3.02 -4.37
CA ASP A 86 -13.23 -4.12 -5.19
C ASP A 86 -12.73 -5.47 -4.67
N HIS A 87 -11.41 -5.55 -4.47
CA HIS A 87 -10.77 -6.78 -4.02
C HIS A 87 -9.72 -6.52 -2.94
N LEU A 88 -9.59 -7.50 -2.05
CA LEU A 88 -8.43 -7.69 -1.19
C LEU A 88 -7.94 -9.11 -1.44
N PHE A 89 -6.66 -9.26 -1.78
CA PHE A 89 -6.06 -10.57 -1.96
C PHE A 89 -4.65 -10.65 -1.44
N ASN A 90 -4.25 -11.85 -1.02
CA ASN A 90 -2.89 -12.16 -0.61
C ASN A 90 -2.11 -12.89 -1.72
N PHE A 91 -0.79 -12.70 -1.76
CA PHE A 91 0.08 -13.35 -2.76
C PHE A 91 0.27 -14.85 -2.51
N SER A 92 0.29 -15.23 -1.22
CA SER A 92 0.43 -16.62 -0.77
C SER A 92 -0.88 -17.41 -0.90
N ASP A 93 -2.03 -16.73 -0.91
CA ASP A 93 -3.32 -17.40 -0.95
C ASP A 93 -3.59 -18.01 -2.33
N THR A 94 -3.84 -19.32 -2.32
CA THR A 94 -4.22 -20.13 -3.49
C THR A 94 -5.74 -20.25 -3.63
N SER A 95 -6.51 -19.68 -2.70
CA SER A 95 -7.97 -19.72 -2.77
C SER A 95 -8.48 -18.90 -3.96
N LYS A 96 -9.46 -19.47 -4.68
CA LYS A 96 -10.05 -18.84 -5.88
C LYS A 96 -11.09 -17.76 -5.57
N ARG A 97 -11.40 -17.51 -4.28
CA ARG A 97 -12.39 -16.51 -3.83
C ARG A 97 -11.71 -15.41 -3.03
N LYS A 98 -11.16 -14.44 -3.75
CA LYS A 98 -10.53 -13.25 -3.19
C LYS A 98 -11.57 -12.15 -3.02
N VAL A 99 -12.33 -12.29 -1.93
CA VAL A 99 -13.44 -11.39 -1.57
C VAL A 99 -13.02 -10.54 -0.39
N VAL A 100 -13.36 -9.26 -0.44
CA VAL A 100 -13.18 -8.31 0.66
C VAL A 100 -13.82 -8.87 1.93
N PRO A 101 -13.08 -8.97 3.06
CA PRO A 101 -13.63 -9.41 4.34
C PRO A 101 -14.90 -8.63 4.71
N SER A 102 -15.91 -9.33 5.25
CA SER A 102 -17.23 -8.76 5.51
C SER A 102 -17.19 -7.52 6.39
N ASN A 103 -16.33 -7.48 7.41
CA ASN A 103 -16.18 -6.32 8.28
C ASN A 103 -15.65 -5.07 7.54
N ILE A 104 -14.74 -5.26 6.59
CA ILE A 104 -14.22 -4.18 5.76
C ILE A 104 -15.31 -3.72 4.79
N ARG A 105 -16.01 -4.67 4.16
CA ARG A 105 -17.13 -4.38 3.27
C ARG A 105 -18.24 -3.59 3.98
N THR A 106 -18.64 -3.98 5.20
CA THR A 106 -19.63 -3.22 5.98
C THR A 106 -19.19 -1.78 6.21
N PHE A 107 -17.90 -1.54 6.51
CA PHE A 107 -17.38 -0.19 6.66
C PHE A 107 -17.42 0.57 5.33
N THR A 108 -16.95 -0.01 4.23
CA THR A 108 -16.90 0.69 2.93
C THR A 108 -18.28 0.95 2.35
N ASP A 109 -19.23 0.01 2.51
CA ASP A 109 -20.60 0.10 1.99
C ASP A 109 -21.44 1.13 2.78
N SER A 110 -20.92 1.64 3.91
CA SER A 110 -21.51 2.76 4.65
C SER A 110 -21.29 4.12 3.96
N PHE A 111 -20.52 4.17 2.86
CA PHE A 111 -20.18 5.38 2.15
C PHE A 111 -20.54 5.26 0.66
N ARG A 112 -20.90 6.38 0.04
CA ARG A 112 -21.20 6.44 -1.40
C ARG A 112 -19.94 6.24 -2.25
N SER A 113 -18.79 6.69 -1.75
CA SER A 113 -17.49 6.56 -2.39
C SER A 113 -16.40 6.45 -1.32
N VAL A 114 -15.44 5.56 -1.55
CA VAL A 114 -14.28 5.30 -0.69
C VAL A 114 -13.02 5.43 -1.52
N GLU A 115 -12.43 6.62 -1.55
CA GLU A 115 -11.21 6.90 -2.30
C GLU A 115 -9.97 6.66 -1.42
N PRO A 116 -9.06 5.75 -1.82
CA PRO A 116 -7.80 5.56 -1.12
C PRO A 116 -6.82 6.69 -1.45
N LEU A 117 -6.37 7.43 -0.44
CA LEU A 117 -5.36 8.47 -0.61
C LEU A 117 -3.95 7.90 -0.45
N HIS A 118 -3.73 7.05 0.54
CA HIS A 118 -2.43 6.41 0.77
C HIS A 118 -2.58 5.13 1.60
N CYS A 119 -1.60 4.23 1.50
CA CYS A 119 -1.47 3.09 2.40
C CYS A 119 -0.05 3.02 2.93
N CYS A 120 0.12 2.89 4.24
CA CYS A 120 1.44 2.87 4.88
C CYS A 120 1.42 1.90 6.06
N ASN A 121 2.25 0.85 5.99
CA ASN A 121 2.43 -0.14 7.07
C ASN A 121 1.10 -0.67 7.66
N GLY A 122 0.14 -0.95 6.78
CA GLY A 122 -1.16 -1.55 7.10
C GLY A 122 -2.28 -0.57 7.46
N LEU A 123 -1.98 0.74 7.53
CA LEU A 123 -3.00 1.78 7.69
C LEU A 123 -3.41 2.35 6.32
N LEU A 124 -4.69 2.65 6.15
CA LEU A 124 -5.25 3.31 4.98
C LEU A 124 -5.64 4.74 5.33
N CYS A 125 -5.24 5.71 4.52
CA CYS A 125 -5.82 7.05 4.53
C CYS A 125 -6.87 7.13 3.44
N LEU A 126 -8.10 7.46 3.83
CA LEU A 126 -9.28 7.40 2.97
C LEU A 126 -9.96 8.76 2.91
N LYS A 127 -10.47 9.10 1.73
CA LYS A 127 -11.47 10.14 1.50
C LYS A 127 -12.81 9.47 1.26
N LEU A 128 -13.79 9.82 2.08
CA LEU A 128 -15.08 9.15 2.18
C LEU A 128 -16.18 10.15 1.81
N LEU A 129 -17.05 9.78 0.88
CA LEU A 129 -18.24 10.57 0.53
C LEU A 129 -19.45 9.97 1.26
N GLN A 130 -20.12 10.76 2.09
CA GLN A 130 -21.29 10.30 2.84
C GLN A 130 -22.48 9.97 1.93
N LEU A 131 -23.37 9.09 2.41
CA LEU A 131 -24.57 8.70 1.68
C LEU A 131 -25.60 9.83 1.63
N ASP A 132 -25.74 10.58 2.72
CA ASP A 132 -26.93 11.40 2.98
C ASP A 132 -26.79 12.87 2.54
N ASN A 133 -25.58 13.45 2.52
CA ASN A 133 -25.43 14.91 2.43
C ASN A 133 -24.23 15.42 1.60
N ASP A 134 -23.66 14.62 0.69
CA ASP A 134 -22.48 14.97 -0.13
C ASP A 134 -21.24 15.42 0.66
N ASP A 135 -21.26 15.30 1.99
CA ASP A 135 -20.13 15.64 2.85
C ASP A 135 -18.95 14.71 2.61
N VAL A 136 -17.76 15.30 2.63
CA VAL A 136 -16.49 14.58 2.50
C VAL A 136 -15.83 14.47 3.87
N LEU A 137 -15.50 13.24 4.27
CA LEU A 137 -14.72 12.94 5.45
C LEU A 137 -13.35 12.39 5.06
N TYR A 138 -12.34 12.68 5.86
CA TYR A 138 -11.02 12.09 5.75
C TYR A 138 -10.76 11.25 7.00
N CYS A 139 -10.24 10.04 6.86
CA CYS A 139 -9.90 9.21 8.02
C CYS A 139 -8.65 8.37 7.80
N VAL A 140 -8.06 7.94 8.91
CA VAL A 140 -7.10 6.83 8.94
C VAL A 140 -7.83 5.60 9.44
N TYR A 141 -7.82 4.54 8.64
CA TYR A 141 -8.52 3.30 8.88
C TYR A 141 -7.51 2.14 9.03
N ASN A 142 -7.67 1.33 10.08
CA ASN A 142 -7.03 0.03 10.21
C ASN A 142 -8.05 -1.07 9.85
N PRO A 143 -7.90 -1.72 8.67
CA PRO A 143 -8.82 -2.77 8.21
C PRO A 143 -8.82 -4.03 9.09
N ARG A 144 -7.68 -4.32 9.73
CA ARG A 144 -7.47 -5.51 10.56
C ARG A 144 -8.22 -5.42 11.88
N THR A 145 -8.25 -4.25 12.50
CA THR A 145 -8.99 -3.98 13.75
C THR A 145 -10.38 -3.40 13.51
N ASN A 146 -10.72 -3.06 12.27
CA ASN A 146 -11.93 -2.35 11.88
C ASN A 146 -12.16 -1.06 12.69
N ARG A 147 -11.09 -0.28 12.89
CA ARG A 147 -11.14 1.01 13.62
C ARG A 147 -10.69 2.12 12.69
N HIS A 148 -11.26 3.30 12.85
CA HIS A 148 -10.84 4.50 12.14
C HIS A 148 -10.81 5.70 13.08
N THR A 149 -10.01 6.69 12.71
CA THR A 149 -9.98 8.01 13.31
C THR A 149 -10.15 9.06 12.24
N ASN A 150 -11.10 9.97 12.45
CA ASN A 150 -11.34 11.07 11.53
C ASN A 150 -10.20 12.10 11.62
N ILE A 151 -9.77 12.55 10.45
CA ILE A 151 -8.77 13.60 10.32
C ILE A 151 -9.54 14.91 10.23
N PRO A 152 -9.29 15.89 11.12
CA PRO A 152 -9.90 17.21 10.97
C PRO A 152 -9.46 17.83 9.65
N LEU A 153 -10.31 18.64 9.02
CA LEU A 153 -9.91 19.37 7.83
C LEU A 153 -8.83 20.40 8.19
N PRO A 154 -7.80 20.58 7.33
CA PRO A 154 -6.91 21.72 7.46
C PRO A 154 -7.68 23.03 7.23
N ASP A 155 -7.19 24.12 7.80
CA ASP A 155 -7.70 25.46 7.50
C ASP A 155 -7.31 25.84 6.07
N ILE A 156 -8.30 25.80 5.18
CA ILE A 156 -8.17 26.07 3.75
C ILE A 156 -9.27 27.03 3.30
N ASN A 157 -8.92 27.93 2.39
CA ASN A 157 -9.86 28.91 1.84
C ASN A 157 -10.66 28.31 0.67
N ASP A 158 -11.76 28.97 0.25
CA ASP A 158 -12.60 28.52 -0.88
C ASP A 158 -11.85 28.42 -2.22
N GLU A 159 -10.72 29.13 -2.37
CA GLU A 159 -9.87 29.07 -3.58
C GLU A 159 -8.81 27.94 -3.52
N GLU A 160 -8.75 27.20 -2.42
CA GLU A 160 -7.75 26.15 -2.18
C GLU A 160 -8.35 24.74 -2.35
N GLU A 161 -7.51 23.80 -2.80
CA GLU A 161 -7.92 22.41 -3.03
C GLU A 161 -6.92 21.45 -2.40
N ILE A 162 -7.42 20.47 -1.62
CA ILE A 162 -6.60 19.36 -1.14
C ILE A 162 -6.24 18.46 -2.33
N VAL A 163 -4.97 18.45 -2.71
CA VAL A 163 -4.43 17.63 -3.82
C VAL A 163 -4.22 16.19 -3.36
N SER A 164 -3.70 15.98 -2.16
CA SER A 164 -3.44 14.65 -1.63
C SER A 164 -3.19 14.67 -0.12
N MET A 165 -3.39 13.51 0.51
CA MET A 165 -2.91 13.23 1.86
C MET A 165 -2.10 11.93 1.85
N ASN A 166 -0.88 11.97 2.38
CA ASN A 166 0.01 10.81 2.45
C ASN A 166 0.36 10.51 3.91
N LEU A 167 0.11 9.28 4.34
CA LEU A 167 0.54 8.75 5.64
C LEU A 167 2.05 8.59 5.74
N ALA A 168 2.60 8.99 6.88
CA ALA A 168 3.92 8.64 7.37
C ALA A 168 3.77 7.84 8.66
N PHE A 169 3.85 6.52 8.57
CA PHE A 169 3.72 5.63 9.72
C PHE A 169 4.82 4.58 9.68
N ASP A 170 5.73 4.62 10.66
CA ASP A 170 6.74 3.58 10.88
C ASP A 170 6.59 3.01 12.29
N PRO A 171 6.02 1.80 12.45
CA PRO A 171 5.85 1.18 13.76
C PRO A 171 7.18 0.92 14.49
N LYS A 172 8.31 0.81 13.77
CA LYS A 172 9.65 0.65 14.36
C LYS A 172 10.10 1.93 15.07
N ARG A 173 9.65 3.10 14.60
CA ARG A 173 10.02 4.41 15.15
C ARG A 173 9.01 4.94 16.15
N SER A 174 7.71 4.81 15.87
CA SER A 174 6.63 5.42 16.66
C SER A 174 5.36 4.58 16.62
N SER A 175 4.55 4.63 17.69
CA SER A 175 3.19 4.09 17.67
C SER A 175 2.20 4.97 16.91
N ASN A 176 2.54 6.25 16.71
CA ASN A 176 1.66 7.25 16.12
C ASN A 176 2.03 7.48 14.65
N TYR A 177 1.01 7.64 13.81
CA TYR A 177 1.19 8.09 12.43
C TYR A 177 1.24 9.62 12.36
N LYS A 178 1.84 10.12 11.28
CA LYS A 178 1.70 11.50 10.83
C LYS A 178 1.07 11.51 9.44
N ILE A 179 0.53 12.64 9.03
CA ILE A 179 0.03 12.85 7.67
C ILE A 179 0.70 14.08 7.10
N ILE A 180 1.06 14.03 5.81
CA ILE A 180 1.32 15.23 5.02
C ILE A 180 0.16 15.47 4.06
N CYS A 181 -0.36 16.68 4.07
CA CYS A 181 -1.40 17.16 3.18
C CYS A 181 -0.79 18.19 2.23
N ILE A 182 -1.09 18.05 0.94
CA ILE A 182 -0.63 18.95 -0.11
C ILE A 182 -1.86 19.71 -0.58
N VAL A 183 -1.82 21.03 -0.41
CA VAL A 183 -2.90 21.94 -0.78
C VAL A 183 -2.46 22.76 -1.98
N LYS A 184 -3.31 22.84 -2.99
CA LYS A 184 -3.12 23.73 -4.13
C LYS A 184 -3.77 25.06 -3.83
N GLU A 185 -2.97 26.11 -3.91
CA GLU A 185 -3.39 27.49 -3.71
C GLU A 185 -3.74 28.17 -5.04
N ARG A 186 -4.22 29.41 -4.93
CA ARG A 186 -4.37 30.33 -6.07
C ARG A 186 -3.07 30.41 -6.88
N LEU A 187 -3.22 30.58 -8.20
CA LEU A 187 -2.11 30.62 -9.17
C LEU A 187 -1.32 29.30 -9.30
N GLY A 188 -1.82 28.20 -8.71
CA GLY A 188 -1.24 26.87 -8.85
C GLY A 188 -0.02 26.61 -7.98
N PHE A 189 0.19 27.39 -6.92
CA PHE A 189 1.20 27.09 -5.91
C PHE A 189 0.77 25.92 -5.03
N LEU A 190 1.74 25.27 -4.39
CA LEU A 190 1.52 24.15 -3.50
C LEU A 190 2.01 24.51 -2.11
N ARG A 191 1.13 24.32 -1.13
CA ARG A 191 1.38 24.44 0.30
C ARG A 191 1.40 23.05 0.92
N TRP A 192 2.27 22.86 1.91
CA TRP A 192 2.44 21.59 2.59
C TRP A 192 2.02 21.76 4.04
N LEU A 193 1.17 20.87 4.50
CA LEU A 193 0.68 20.85 5.87
C LEU A 193 0.99 19.49 6.46
N THR A 194 1.41 19.43 7.72
CA THR A 194 1.53 18.16 8.42
C THR A 194 0.58 18.07 9.60
N PHE A 195 0.10 16.86 9.86
CA PHE A 195 -0.79 16.54 10.96
C PHE A 195 -0.17 15.44 11.81
N SER A 196 -0.16 15.67 13.12
CA SER A 196 0.11 14.64 14.14
C SER A 196 -0.97 14.67 15.21
N ASN A 197 -1.17 15.84 15.83
CA ASN A 197 -2.27 16.14 16.73
C ASN A 197 -3.11 17.32 16.22
N ASN A 198 -2.43 18.32 15.64
CA ASN A 198 -3.01 19.49 15.00
C ASN A 198 -2.33 19.70 13.64
N TRP A 199 -2.99 20.45 12.75
CA TRP A 199 -2.37 20.90 11.50
C TRP A 199 -1.34 21.97 11.77
N LYS A 200 -0.19 21.84 11.12
CA LYS A 200 0.84 22.88 11.06
C LYS A 200 1.28 23.07 9.61
N GLU A 201 1.61 24.31 9.27
CA GLU A 201 2.29 24.60 8.02
C GLU A 201 3.72 24.07 8.06
N SER A 202 4.12 23.48 6.94
CA SER A 202 5.29 22.64 6.82
C SER A 202 6.02 23.00 5.52
N GLY A 203 7.34 22.90 5.51
CA GLY A 203 8.15 23.21 4.34
C GLY A 203 8.18 24.71 3.97
N GLN A 204 9.18 25.43 4.47
CA GLN A 204 9.45 26.83 4.05
C GLN A 204 9.97 26.96 2.60
N GLY A 205 10.26 25.86 1.92
CA GLY A 205 11.14 25.86 0.76
C GLY A 205 10.54 25.16 -0.46
N VAL A 206 10.45 25.91 -1.55
CA VAL A 206 10.31 25.46 -2.94
C VAL A 206 8.86 25.26 -3.41
N ARG A 207 8.43 26.21 -4.26
CA ARG A 207 7.28 26.07 -5.13
C ARG A 207 7.61 25.05 -6.23
N VAL A 208 6.91 23.93 -6.23
CA VAL A 208 7.10 22.89 -7.23
C VAL A 208 6.18 23.16 -8.43
N ARG A 209 6.75 23.31 -9.62
CA ARG A 209 6.02 23.40 -10.90
C ARG A 209 6.13 22.08 -11.64
N GLY A 210 5.00 21.55 -12.11
CA GLY A 210 4.95 20.35 -12.95
C GLY A 210 3.81 19.42 -12.58
N GLN A 211 3.68 18.34 -13.35
CA GLN A 211 2.70 17.28 -13.09
C GLN A 211 3.35 16.19 -12.24
N TYR A 212 2.94 16.11 -10.97
CA TYR A 212 3.44 15.16 -9.99
C TYR A 212 2.34 14.19 -9.57
N TYR A 213 2.73 12.97 -9.25
CA TYR A 213 1.83 11.94 -8.72
C TYR A 213 1.71 12.08 -7.20
N PHE A 214 1.27 13.23 -6.70
CA PHE A 214 1.21 13.54 -5.26
C PHE A 214 0.29 12.62 -4.45
N GLY A 215 -0.79 12.11 -5.06
CA GLY A 215 -1.66 11.08 -4.47
C GLY A 215 -1.07 9.67 -4.46
N LYS A 216 0.19 9.51 -4.86
CA LYS A 216 0.91 8.22 -4.94
C LYS A 216 2.29 8.33 -4.30
N GLY A 217 2.35 9.02 -3.16
CA GLY A 217 3.56 9.06 -2.36
C GLY A 217 4.00 7.67 -1.94
N VAL A 218 5.29 7.52 -1.66
CA VAL A 218 5.85 6.30 -1.09
C VAL A 218 6.58 6.69 0.18
N PHE A 219 6.19 6.11 1.31
CA PHE A 219 6.87 6.35 2.58
C PHE A 219 8.02 5.35 2.78
N LEU A 220 9.21 5.86 3.03
CA LEU A 220 10.40 5.06 3.34
C LEU A 220 11.31 5.83 4.31
N ASN A 221 11.69 5.20 5.42
CA ASN A 221 12.66 5.71 6.41
C ASN A 221 12.37 7.13 6.93
N GLY A 222 11.10 7.49 7.14
CA GLY A 222 10.73 8.82 7.64
C GLY A 222 10.58 9.88 6.56
N THR A 223 10.74 9.52 5.29
CA THR A 223 10.60 10.42 4.15
C THR A 223 9.49 9.92 3.22
N ILE A 224 8.71 10.84 2.65
CA ILE A 224 7.75 10.52 1.58
C ILE A 224 8.31 10.98 0.25
N TYR A 225 8.28 10.11 -0.75
CA TYR A 225 8.84 10.35 -2.08
C TYR A 225 7.71 10.45 -3.11
N TRP A 226 7.88 11.31 -4.11
CA TRP A 226 6.94 11.47 -5.23
C TRP A 226 7.66 11.62 -6.56
N THR A 227 7.04 11.05 -7.59
CA THR A 227 7.55 11.11 -8.96
C THR A 227 6.83 12.16 -9.80
N SER A 228 7.46 12.55 -10.90
CA SER A 228 6.90 13.43 -11.92
C SER A 228 7.12 12.87 -13.31
N LYS A 229 6.14 13.10 -14.18
CA LYS A 229 6.21 12.72 -15.59
C LYS A 229 7.26 13.51 -16.38
N HIS A 230 7.52 14.77 -15.98
CA HIS A 230 8.36 15.70 -16.74
C HIS A 230 9.44 16.39 -15.90
N SER A 231 9.19 16.56 -14.61
CA SER A 231 10.09 17.30 -13.71
C SER A 231 11.00 16.36 -12.92
N ALA A 232 11.93 16.91 -12.15
CA ALA A 232 12.68 16.16 -11.14
C ALA A 232 11.72 15.59 -10.08
N PHE A 233 12.10 14.47 -9.47
CA PHE A 233 11.35 13.89 -8.36
C PHE A 233 11.55 14.73 -7.10
N VAL A 234 10.64 14.60 -6.15
CA VAL A 234 10.71 15.34 -4.88
C VAL A 234 10.43 14.42 -3.71
N CYS A 235 10.96 14.76 -2.55
CA CYS A 235 10.68 14.06 -1.32
C CYS A 235 10.53 15.03 -0.15
N PHE A 236 9.76 14.62 0.86
CA PHE A 236 9.51 15.40 2.06
C PHE A 236 9.98 14.59 3.28
N ASP A 237 10.93 15.18 3.99
CA ASP A 237 11.53 14.64 5.20
C ASP A 237 10.63 14.98 6.39
N MET A 238 9.96 13.97 6.96
CA MET A 238 8.96 14.17 8.04
C MET A 238 9.58 14.50 9.39
N ASP A 239 10.89 14.30 9.53
CA ASP A 239 11.64 14.58 10.75
C ASP A 239 12.17 16.01 10.74
N ASN A 240 12.72 16.44 9.59
CA ASN A 240 13.28 17.78 9.40
C ASN A 240 12.28 18.79 8.83
N ASP A 241 11.05 18.38 8.52
CA ASP A 241 9.97 19.23 8.03
C ASP A 241 10.34 19.98 6.74
N SER A 242 11.05 19.29 5.84
CA SER A 242 11.73 19.90 4.68
C SER A 242 11.43 19.16 3.38
N LEU A 243 11.09 19.93 2.33
CA LEU A 243 10.98 19.44 0.95
C LEU A 243 12.35 19.48 0.26
N LYS A 244 12.71 18.39 -0.42
CA LYS A 244 13.98 18.23 -1.14
C LYS A 244 13.71 17.76 -2.57
N ILE A 245 14.51 18.24 -3.51
CA ILE A 245 14.57 17.67 -4.86
C ILE A 245 15.49 16.44 -4.79
N MET A 246 15.08 15.36 -5.43
CA MET A 246 15.87 14.12 -5.49
C MET A 246 16.23 13.81 -6.95
N PRO A 247 17.27 13.00 -7.21
CA PRO A 247 17.57 12.53 -8.56
C PRO A 247 16.34 11.85 -9.19
N SER A 248 16.22 11.98 -10.50
CA SER A 248 15.20 11.31 -11.32
C SER A 248 15.84 10.66 -12.53
N THR A 249 15.22 9.63 -13.10
CA THR A 249 15.61 9.11 -14.41
C THR A 249 15.49 10.18 -15.51
N SER A 250 16.27 10.08 -16.58
CA SER A 250 16.16 10.99 -17.72
C SER A 250 14.81 10.80 -18.44
N VAL A 251 14.20 11.89 -18.90
CA VAL A 251 13.09 11.78 -19.86
C VAL A 251 13.69 11.34 -21.20
N PRO A 252 13.25 10.21 -21.80
CA PRO A 252 13.81 9.78 -23.06
C PRO A 252 13.62 10.78 -24.20
N GLU A 253 14.62 10.92 -25.05
CA GLU A 253 14.53 11.77 -26.25
C GLU A 253 13.36 11.33 -27.13
N GLY A 254 12.64 12.32 -27.69
CA GLY A 254 11.46 12.08 -28.54
C GLY A 254 10.19 11.66 -27.79
N ARG A 255 10.21 11.47 -26.47
CA ARG A 255 9.00 11.20 -25.68
C ARG A 255 8.50 12.47 -25.00
N ASN A 256 7.17 12.62 -24.95
CA ASN A 256 6.53 13.73 -24.23
C ASN A 256 6.75 13.68 -22.71
N GLY A 257 7.21 12.56 -22.14
CA GLY A 257 7.48 12.40 -20.71
C GLY A 257 7.79 10.96 -20.33
N ARG A 258 8.08 10.73 -19.05
CA ARG A 258 8.28 9.38 -18.50
C ARG A 258 7.01 8.55 -18.59
N LYS A 259 7.16 7.27 -18.95
CA LYS A 259 6.07 6.28 -18.96
C LYS A 259 6.19 5.42 -17.71
N ILE A 260 5.84 6.02 -16.57
CA ILE A 260 5.92 5.37 -15.25
C ILE A 260 4.83 4.30 -15.15
N LYS A 261 5.26 3.05 -14.95
CA LYS A 261 4.41 1.88 -14.76
C LYS A 261 4.23 1.52 -13.29
N TYR A 262 5.18 1.86 -12.43
CA TYR A 262 5.11 1.62 -10.98
C TYR A 262 6.10 2.51 -10.23
N PHE A 263 5.74 2.90 -9.02
CA PHE A 263 6.65 3.54 -8.06
C PHE A 263 6.28 3.07 -6.65
N GLY A 264 7.26 2.54 -5.91
CA GLY A 264 6.98 1.90 -4.63
C GLY A 264 8.22 1.46 -3.87
N GLU A 265 8.04 1.18 -2.58
CA GLU A 265 9.08 0.62 -1.72
C GLU A 265 9.02 -0.91 -1.77
N SER A 266 10.17 -1.58 -1.79
CA SER A 266 10.26 -3.01 -1.51
C SER A 266 11.60 -3.35 -0.86
N ALA A 267 11.59 -4.26 0.13
CA ALA A 267 12.78 -4.73 0.82
C ALA A 267 13.65 -3.63 1.48
N GLY A 268 13.07 -2.46 1.76
CA GLY A 268 13.74 -1.29 2.31
C GLY A 268 14.28 -0.32 1.25
N ASN A 269 14.06 -0.59 -0.04
CA ASN A 269 14.57 0.20 -1.14
C ASN A 269 13.44 0.82 -1.95
N LEU A 270 13.73 1.95 -2.60
CA LEU A 270 12.78 2.63 -3.47
C LEU A 270 12.97 2.15 -4.91
N HIS A 271 11.87 1.76 -5.54
CA HIS A 271 11.85 1.26 -6.91
C HIS A 271 10.95 2.09 -7.82
N LEU A 272 11.39 2.21 -9.07
CA LEU A 272 10.68 2.85 -10.15
C LEU A 272 10.66 1.90 -11.33
N ILE A 273 9.51 1.70 -11.97
CA ILE A 273 9.40 0.93 -13.20
C ILE A 273 8.91 1.84 -14.31
N GLU A 274 9.68 1.90 -15.38
CA GLU A 274 9.36 2.67 -16.57
C GLU A 274 9.33 1.78 -17.80
N GLU A 275 8.44 2.12 -18.73
CA GLU A 275 8.45 1.53 -20.06
C GLU A 275 9.76 1.90 -20.78
N ASN A 276 10.47 0.90 -21.29
CA ASN A 276 11.69 1.08 -22.04
C ASN A 276 11.39 1.79 -23.37
N VAL A 277 12.37 2.55 -23.86
CA VAL A 277 12.29 3.29 -25.13
C VAL A 277 12.12 2.39 -26.34
N LEU A 278 12.62 1.16 -26.29
CA LEU A 278 12.68 0.24 -27.43
C LEU A 278 11.29 -0.33 -27.79
N ARG A 279 10.52 -0.75 -26.79
CA ARG A 279 9.16 -1.30 -26.97
C ARG A 279 8.35 -1.30 -25.68
N SER A 280 7.02 -1.27 -25.79
CA SER A 280 6.12 -1.14 -24.64
C SER A 280 6.05 -2.36 -23.72
N THR A 281 6.45 -3.54 -24.19
CA THR A 281 6.55 -4.79 -23.41
C THR A 281 7.88 -4.92 -22.66
N LEU A 282 8.84 -4.04 -22.90
CA LEU A 282 10.12 -4.04 -22.21
C LEU A 282 10.10 -3.00 -21.08
N LEU A 283 10.44 -3.43 -19.86
CA LEU A 283 10.37 -2.61 -18.66
C LEU A 283 11.74 -2.46 -18.02
N ASN A 284 12.11 -1.23 -17.66
CA ASN A 284 13.27 -0.98 -16.82
C ASN A 284 12.82 -0.87 -15.37
N VAL A 285 13.33 -1.76 -14.52
CA VAL A 285 13.14 -1.72 -13.07
C VAL A 285 14.37 -1.04 -12.47
N PHE A 286 14.19 0.18 -12.00
CA PHE A 286 15.21 0.96 -11.32
C PHE A 286 15.13 0.77 -9.81
N GLU A 287 16.29 0.84 -9.16
CA GLU A 287 16.42 1.01 -7.72
C GLU A 287 17.21 2.29 -7.45
N LEU A 288 16.80 3.04 -6.42
CA LEU A 288 17.54 4.21 -5.96
C LEU A 288 18.70 3.73 -5.08
N GLU A 289 19.90 4.27 -5.33
CA GLU A 289 21.07 3.97 -4.51
C GLU A 289 20.85 4.34 -3.04
N ASN A 290 21.52 3.60 -2.13
CA ASN A 290 21.36 3.77 -0.67
C ASN A 290 21.77 5.16 -0.16
N ASP A 291 22.65 5.85 -0.89
CA ASP A 291 23.06 7.22 -0.60
C ASP A 291 22.11 8.27 -1.21
N TYR A 292 21.02 7.82 -1.86
CA TYR A 292 20.01 8.62 -2.53
C TYR A 292 20.55 9.49 -3.67
N SER A 293 21.72 9.14 -4.24
CA SER A 293 22.42 9.97 -5.23
C SER A 293 21.97 9.72 -6.68
N ASN A 294 21.60 8.49 -7.01
CA ASN A 294 21.30 8.10 -8.39
C ASN A 294 20.35 6.89 -8.50
N TRP A 295 19.69 6.78 -9.66
CA TRP A 295 18.89 5.62 -10.04
C TRP A 295 19.70 4.73 -10.97
N TYR A 296 19.79 3.43 -10.65
CA TYR A 296 20.42 2.45 -11.51
C TYR A 296 19.40 1.42 -12.00
N VAL A 297 19.60 0.88 -13.21
CA VAL A 297 18.75 -0.19 -13.74
C VAL A 297 19.13 -1.49 -13.03
N LYS A 298 18.22 -1.99 -12.20
CA LYS A 298 18.40 -3.25 -11.47
C LYS A 298 17.99 -4.45 -12.32
N TYR A 299 16.88 -4.34 -13.03
CA TYR A 299 16.40 -5.37 -13.96
C TYR A 299 15.87 -4.75 -15.24
N VAL A 300 16.04 -5.47 -16.35
CA VAL A 300 15.31 -5.24 -17.61
C VAL A 300 14.40 -6.43 -17.80
N VAL A 301 13.09 -6.21 -17.76
CA VAL A 301 12.09 -7.28 -17.78
C VAL A 301 11.30 -7.20 -19.06
N ASP A 302 11.31 -8.30 -19.81
CA ASP A 302 10.57 -8.42 -21.05
C ASP A 302 9.30 -9.23 -20.83
N VAL A 303 8.14 -8.61 -21.01
CA VAL A 303 6.84 -9.27 -20.85
C VAL A 303 6.18 -9.61 -22.18
N ASP A 304 6.93 -9.56 -23.28
CA ASP A 304 6.42 -9.85 -24.62
C ASP A 304 5.89 -11.28 -24.77
N ASP A 305 6.51 -12.26 -24.10
CA ASP A 305 6.04 -13.66 -24.13
C ASP A 305 4.63 -13.83 -23.52
N LEU A 306 4.19 -12.89 -22.68
CA LEU A 306 2.83 -12.90 -22.14
C LEU A 306 1.78 -12.71 -23.22
N THR A 307 2.11 -12.09 -24.35
CA THR A 307 1.18 -11.85 -25.47
C THR A 307 0.65 -13.16 -26.07
N ARG A 308 1.44 -14.23 -26.02
CA ARG A 308 1.03 -15.57 -26.47
C ARG A 308 0.07 -16.25 -25.50
N LEU A 309 0.25 -16.00 -24.21
CA LEU A 309 -0.55 -16.61 -23.13
C LEU A 309 -1.82 -15.82 -22.84
N PHE A 310 -1.78 -14.51 -23.04
CA PHE A 310 -2.84 -13.54 -22.74
C PHE A 310 -3.07 -12.61 -23.94
N PRO A 311 -3.58 -13.14 -25.07
CA PRO A 311 -3.69 -12.38 -26.33
C PRO A 311 -4.56 -11.12 -26.23
N LEU A 312 -5.49 -11.07 -25.27
CA LEU A 312 -6.31 -9.87 -25.00
C LEU A 312 -5.49 -8.66 -24.56
N MET A 313 -4.25 -8.84 -24.10
CA MET A 313 -3.37 -7.72 -23.78
C MET A 313 -2.87 -6.99 -25.04
N VAL A 314 -3.04 -7.55 -26.24
CA VAL A 314 -2.61 -6.93 -27.50
C VAL A 314 -3.76 -6.12 -28.07
N ILE A 315 -3.55 -4.82 -28.25
CA ILE A 315 -4.52 -3.92 -28.88
C ILE A 315 -4.04 -3.63 -30.30
N ASN A 316 -4.88 -3.96 -31.28
CA ASN A 316 -4.70 -3.50 -32.66
C ASN A 316 -5.44 -2.16 -32.80
N GLU A 317 -4.72 -1.04 -32.91
CA GLU A 317 -5.38 0.23 -33.23
C GLU A 317 -5.77 0.23 -34.72
N PRO A 318 -7.08 0.32 -35.06
CA PRO A 318 -7.52 -0.01 -36.42
C PRO A 318 -7.15 1.01 -37.52
N GLU A 319 -6.71 2.23 -37.17
CA GLU A 319 -6.75 3.36 -38.14
C GLU A 319 -5.50 4.25 -38.23
N SER A 320 -4.42 4.04 -37.48
CA SER A 320 -3.22 4.86 -37.68
C SER A 320 -1.90 4.18 -37.33
N LEU A 321 -1.14 3.83 -38.38
CA LEU A 321 0.21 3.26 -38.34
C LEU A 321 0.23 1.83 -37.76
N ASP A 322 1.02 0.92 -38.32
CA ASP A 322 1.20 -0.46 -37.85
C ASP A 322 1.82 -0.54 -36.43
N VAL A 323 1.16 0.05 -35.43
CA VAL A 323 1.62 0.18 -34.05
C VAL A 323 0.78 -0.77 -33.20
N ILE A 324 1.40 -1.88 -32.81
CA ILE A 324 0.82 -2.82 -31.85
C ILE A 324 0.83 -2.17 -30.47
N GLY A 325 -0.36 -1.95 -29.90
CA GLY A 325 -0.54 -1.47 -28.53
C GLY A 325 -0.58 -2.63 -27.53
N TYR A 326 -0.25 -2.34 -26.26
CA TYR A 326 -0.30 -3.34 -25.19
C TYR A 326 -1.04 -2.80 -23.96
N GLN A 327 -2.05 -3.54 -23.52
CA GLN A 327 -2.85 -3.24 -22.34
C GLN A 327 -2.35 -4.06 -21.15
N PHE A 328 -1.47 -3.46 -20.34
CA PHE A 328 -1.10 -3.99 -19.03
C PHE A 328 -0.46 -2.92 -18.15
N ASP A 329 -0.50 -3.14 -16.85
CA ASP A 329 0.20 -2.29 -15.87
C ASP A 329 0.77 -3.11 -14.71
N VAL A 330 1.79 -2.55 -14.06
CA VAL A 330 2.46 -3.15 -12.92
C VAL A 330 1.81 -2.65 -11.64
N LEU A 331 1.06 -3.51 -10.95
CA LEU A 331 0.37 -3.16 -9.70
C LEU A 331 1.30 -3.15 -8.50
N CYS A 332 2.31 -4.02 -8.51
CA CYS A 332 3.23 -4.18 -7.41
C CYS A 332 4.56 -4.78 -7.90
N PHE A 333 5.66 -4.33 -7.32
CA PHE A 333 6.94 -5.00 -7.39
C PHE A 333 7.32 -5.51 -6.01
N VAL A 334 7.73 -6.78 -5.95
CA VAL A 334 8.24 -7.42 -4.74
C VAL A 334 9.66 -7.88 -5.05
N ASP A 335 10.61 -7.26 -4.37
CA ASP A 335 12.01 -7.66 -4.42
C ASP A 335 12.33 -8.71 -3.35
N GLY A 336 12.51 -9.95 -3.79
CA GLY A 336 12.69 -11.11 -2.93
C GLY A 336 14.16 -11.48 -2.66
N GLU A 337 15.11 -10.55 -2.71
CA GLU A 337 16.52 -10.84 -2.42
C GLU A 337 16.76 -11.51 -1.05
N LYS A 338 15.88 -11.29 -0.06
CA LYS A 338 16.00 -11.90 1.28
C LYS A 338 15.18 -13.19 1.46
N ASP A 339 14.05 -13.33 0.76
CA ASP A 339 13.04 -14.38 1.02
C ASP A 339 12.68 -15.25 -0.21
N GLY A 340 13.36 -15.05 -1.35
CA GLY A 340 13.48 -16.07 -2.40
C GLY A 340 12.77 -15.85 -3.74
N LYS A 341 11.89 -14.84 -3.93
CA LYS A 341 11.27 -14.57 -5.26
C LYS A 341 11.14 -13.08 -5.58
N THR A 342 11.80 -12.65 -6.65
CA THR A 342 11.61 -11.31 -7.22
C THR A 342 10.51 -11.38 -8.28
N MET A 343 9.44 -10.60 -8.11
CA MET A 343 8.22 -10.75 -8.92
C MET A 343 7.54 -9.42 -9.21
N LEU A 344 6.92 -9.36 -10.39
CA LEU A 344 5.96 -8.33 -10.77
C LEU A 344 4.54 -8.85 -10.58
N VAL A 345 3.65 -8.02 -10.05
CA VAL A 345 2.20 -8.26 -10.10
C VAL A 345 1.64 -7.43 -11.23
N LEU A 346 1.13 -8.10 -12.27
CA LEU A 346 0.64 -7.45 -13.48
C LEU A 346 -0.88 -7.50 -13.53
N SER A 347 -1.49 -6.39 -13.89
CA SER A 347 -2.88 -6.35 -14.34
C SER A 347 -2.90 -6.45 -15.86
N LEU A 348 -3.55 -7.49 -16.35
CA LEU A 348 -3.89 -7.72 -17.74
C LEU A 348 -5.42 -7.56 -17.88
N PRO A 349 -5.95 -7.48 -19.11
CA PRO A 349 -7.37 -7.70 -19.34
C PRO A 349 -7.79 -9.05 -18.77
N GLU A 350 -8.88 -9.06 -18.02
CA GLU A 350 -9.49 -10.21 -17.35
C GLU A 350 -8.67 -10.90 -16.24
N LYS A 351 -7.37 -10.63 -16.14
CA LYS A 351 -6.48 -11.41 -15.28
C LYS A 351 -5.49 -10.54 -14.54
N MET A 352 -5.20 -10.96 -13.33
CA MET A 352 -4.02 -10.53 -12.60
C MET A 352 -3.12 -11.71 -12.37
N ILE A 353 -1.84 -11.49 -12.63
CA ILE A 353 -0.84 -12.52 -12.50
C ILE A 353 0.32 -12.01 -11.65
N SER A 354 1.01 -12.93 -11.00
CA SER A 354 2.38 -12.71 -10.61
C SER A 354 3.32 -13.31 -11.65
N TYR A 355 4.31 -12.55 -12.04
CA TYR A 355 5.39 -12.93 -12.94
C TYR A 355 6.72 -12.92 -12.18
N ASP A 356 7.30 -14.11 -11.98
CA ASP A 356 8.63 -14.26 -11.39
C ASP A 356 9.68 -13.89 -12.46
N ILE A 357 10.41 -12.81 -12.23
CA ILE A 357 11.32 -12.26 -13.25
C ILE A 357 12.58 -13.10 -13.44
N LYS A 358 12.93 -13.96 -12.46
CA LYS A 358 14.14 -14.78 -12.50
C LYS A 358 13.86 -16.12 -13.17
N ASN A 359 12.73 -16.74 -12.81
CA ASN A 359 12.33 -18.04 -13.34
C ASN A 359 11.42 -17.95 -14.57
N MET A 360 11.00 -16.73 -14.95
CA MET A 360 10.02 -16.47 -16.02
C MET A 360 8.71 -17.27 -15.83
N SER A 361 8.35 -17.52 -14.57
CA SER A 361 7.19 -18.33 -14.22
C SER A 361 5.99 -17.45 -13.90
N ILE A 362 4.80 -17.90 -14.30
CA ILE A 362 3.55 -17.18 -14.13
C ILE A 362 2.69 -17.94 -13.11
N LYS A 363 2.07 -17.19 -12.20
CA LYS A 363 1.00 -17.69 -11.34
C LYS A 363 -0.19 -16.75 -11.45
N GLU A 364 -1.35 -17.29 -11.79
CA GLU A 364 -2.59 -16.52 -11.79
C GLU A 364 -3.01 -16.19 -10.35
N LEU A 365 -3.33 -14.93 -10.13
CA LEU A 365 -3.73 -14.41 -8.82
C LEU A 365 -5.22 -14.16 -8.76
N LEU A 366 -5.80 -13.54 -9.79
CA LEU A 366 -7.21 -13.14 -9.79
C LEU A 366 -7.75 -13.14 -11.22
N ASN A 367 -8.98 -13.62 -11.39
CA ASN A 367 -9.76 -13.37 -12.60
C ASN A 367 -10.71 -12.23 -12.29
N VAL A 368 -10.76 -11.23 -13.16
CA VAL A 368 -11.63 -10.06 -13.05
C VAL A 368 -12.50 -10.02 -14.29
N GLN A 369 -13.81 -9.83 -14.16
CA GLN A 369 -14.65 -9.78 -15.36
C GLN A 369 -14.44 -8.45 -16.11
N LEU A 370 -14.51 -8.45 -17.44
CA LEU A 370 -14.35 -7.20 -18.21
C LEU A 370 -15.40 -6.16 -17.82
N GLU A 371 -16.66 -6.57 -17.68
CA GLU A 371 -17.80 -5.72 -17.30
C GLU A 371 -17.60 -5.03 -15.96
N GLU A 372 -16.94 -5.72 -15.03
CA GLU A 372 -16.56 -5.17 -13.73
C GLU A 372 -15.51 -4.07 -13.89
N LEU A 373 -14.61 -4.19 -14.86
CA LEU A 373 -13.43 -3.34 -15.02
C LEU A 373 -13.63 -2.11 -15.90
N HIS A 374 -14.86 -1.72 -16.26
CA HIS A 374 -15.12 -0.53 -17.08
C HIS A 374 -14.64 0.76 -16.38
N LEU A 375 -13.34 1.05 -16.51
CA LEU A 375 -12.68 2.22 -15.96
C LEU A 375 -12.68 3.29 -17.05
N SER A 376 -13.46 4.35 -16.85
CA SER A 376 -13.43 5.54 -17.72
C SER A 376 -12.24 6.42 -17.31
N ILE A 377 -11.25 6.53 -18.19
CA ILE A 377 -10.10 7.43 -18.02
C ILE A 377 -10.06 8.36 -19.22
N GLU A 378 -10.32 9.65 -19.01
CA GLU A 378 -10.27 10.68 -20.06
C GLU A 378 -11.16 10.36 -21.29
N GLY A 379 -12.23 9.58 -21.10
CA GLY A 379 -13.15 9.16 -22.17
C GLY A 379 -12.81 7.82 -22.83
N PHE A 380 -11.69 7.19 -22.49
CA PHE A 380 -11.31 5.86 -22.97
C PHE A 380 -11.67 4.77 -21.95
N ILE A 381 -12.18 3.64 -22.44
CA ILE A 381 -12.48 2.46 -21.63
C ILE A 381 -11.19 1.64 -21.50
N VAL A 382 -10.74 1.43 -20.27
CA VAL A 382 -9.58 0.59 -19.96
C VAL A 382 -10.05 -0.65 -19.22
N TYR A 383 -9.56 -1.83 -19.62
CA TYR A 383 -9.97 -3.13 -19.09
C TYR A 383 -8.98 -3.73 -18.09
N ASN A 384 -8.10 -2.91 -17.51
CA ASN A 384 -7.10 -3.35 -16.55
C ASN A 384 -6.91 -2.31 -15.44
N TYR A 385 -6.55 -2.77 -14.25
CA TYR A 385 -6.15 -1.90 -13.16
C TYR A 385 -4.82 -1.22 -13.49
N LYS A 386 -4.72 0.06 -13.13
CA LYS A 386 -3.46 0.81 -13.14
C LYS A 386 -2.76 0.67 -11.80
N TRP A 387 -1.46 0.93 -11.77
CA TRP A 387 -0.66 0.87 -10.55
C TRP A 387 -1.24 1.73 -9.41
N TYR A 388 -1.83 2.87 -9.75
CA TYR A 388 -2.46 3.77 -8.79
C TYR A 388 -3.83 3.30 -8.27
N HIS A 389 -4.35 2.17 -8.72
CA HIS A 389 -5.53 1.52 -8.14
C HIS A 389 -5.17 0.49 -7.08
N ALA A 390 -3.88 0.12 -6.97
CA ALA A 390 -3.40 -0.92 -6.10
C ALA A 390 -2.60 -0.36 -4.91
N TYR A 391 -2.85 -0.90 -3.72
CA TYR A 391 -2.17 -0.50 -2.49
C TYR A 391 -1.69 -1.73 -1.73
N LYS A 392 -0.43 -1.72 -1.27
CA LYS A 392 0.17 -2.82 -0.51
C LYS A 392 -0.62 -3.07 0.78
N HIS A 393 -1.04 -4.32 0.98
CA HIS A 393 -1.68 -4.77 2.20
C HIS A 393 -0.65 -5.42 3.12
N VAL A 394 -0.61 -4.94 4.36
CA VAL A 394 0.19 -5.47 5.47
C VAL A 394 -0.75 -5.63 6.65
N GLU A 395 -0.77 -6.81 7.28
CA GLU A 395 -1.54 -6.96 8.51
C GLU A 395 -0.87 -6.22 9.68
N THR A 396 -1.64 -5.41 10.42
CA THR A 396 -1.11 -4.64 11.56
C THR A 396 -2.12 -4.54 12.69
N LEU A 397 -1.61 -4.51 13.93
CA LEU A 397 -2.41 -4.21 15.14
C LEU A 397 -2.27 -2.75 15.56
N ALA A 398 -1.68 -1.90 14.73
CA ALA A 398 -1.49 -0.49 14.98
C ALA A 398 -2.80 0.19 15.39
N LEU A 399 -2.69 1.06 16.39
CA LEU A 399 -3.81 1.89 16.82
C LEU A 399 -3.99 3.03 15.83
N VAL A 400 -5.24 3.44 15.66
CA VAL A 400 -5.62 4.63 14.90
C VAL A 400 -6.40 5.56 15.79
#